data_AF-A0A2D6TXI1-F1
#
_entry.id   AF-A0A2D6TXI1-F1
#
_cell.length_a   1.000
_cell.length_b   1.000
_cell.length_c   1.000
_cell.angle_alpha   90.00
_cell.angle_beta   90.00
_cell.angle_gamma   90.00
#
_symmetry.space_group_name_H-M   'P 1'
#
loop_
_entity.id
_entity.type
_entity.pdbx_description
1 polymer ?
#
loop_
_entity_poly.entity_id
_entity_poly.type
_entity_poly.pdbx_seq_one_letter_code
_entity_poly.pdbx_strand_id
1 'polypeptide(L)'
;MSKLENKIEARHRNLFDVLNEQKYTVDYFQREYSWGEKHIEELVTDLTSAFLNEYAPGDKREQGENYNNYYLGPFVVSSKDGKRSIIDGQQRLTSLTLFLIYLHNLQKELEYKEKIEPMIFS
;
A
#
# COMPACT_ATOMS: atom_id res chain seq x y z
N MET A 1 -32.57 -3.70 20.69
CA MET A 1 -31.37 -2.86 20.47
C MET A 1 -30.91 -3.07 19.04
N SER A 2 -30.98 -2.03 18.21
CA SER A 2 -30.54 -2.08 16.81
C SER A 2 -29.02 -2.27 16.77
N LYS A 3 -28.56 -3.50 16.49
CA LYS A 3 -27.18 -3.75 16.09
C LYS A 3 -27.08 -3.19 14.67
N LEU A 4 -26.49 -2.01 14.52
CA LEU A 4 -26.20 -1.43 13.21
C LEU A 4 -25.32 -2.42 12.42
N GLU A 5 -25.92 -3.13 11.47
CA GLU A 5 -25.23 -4.10 10.60
C GLU A 5 -24.22 -3.44 9.66
N ASN A 6 -24.24 -2.11 9.54
CA ASN A 6 -23.39 -1.33 8.62
C ASN A 6 -22.67 -0.19 9.36
N LYS A 7 -21.84 -0.53 10.36
CA LYS A 7 -20.99 0.47 11.02
C LYS A 7 -19.83 0.84 10.10
N ILE A 8 -19.70 2.14 9.78
CA ILE A 8 -18.55 2.67 9.05
C ILE A 8 -17.51 3.14 10.07
N GLU A 9 -16.27 2.69 9.92
CA GLU A 9 -15.12 3.12 10.72
C GLU A 9 -13.99 3.59 9.82
N ALA A 10 -13.40 4.74 10.13
CA ALA A 10 -12.22 5.26 9.47
C ALA A 10 -11.03 5.19 10.43
N ARG A 11 -9.90 4.64 9.97
CA ARG A 11 -8.65 4.53 10.74
C ARG A 11 -7.48 4.90 9.83
N HIS A 12 -6.53 5.66 10.36
CA HIS A 12 -5.24 5.82 9.69
C HIS A 12 -4.44 4.53 9.85
N ARG A 13 -3.73 4.13 8.80
CA ARG A 13 -2.88 2.92 8.73
C ARG A 13 -1.69 3.24 7.83
N ASN A 14 -0.51 2.75 8.18
CA ASN A 14 0.62 2.78 7.25
C ASN A 14 0.56 1.59 6.29
N LEU A 15 1.41 1.57 5.26
CA LEU A 15 1.40 0.50 4.26
C LEU A 15 1.70 -0.89 4.86
N PHE A 16 2.55 -0.93 5.89
CA PHE A 16 2.87 -2.16 6.60
C PHE A 16 1.63 -2.77 7.26
N ASP A 17 0.87 -1.98 8.02
CA ASP A 17 -0.38 -2.43 8.66
C ASP A 17 -1.42 -2.93 7.65
N VAL A 18 -1.42 -2.35 6.46
CA VAL A 18 -2.37 -2.69 5.40
C VAL A 18 -1.98 -3.98 4.71
N LEU A 19 -0.71 -4.22 4.39
CA LEU A 19 -0.30 -5.34 3.55
C LEU A 19 0.30 -6.52 4.31
N ASN A 20 1.00 -6.28 5.42
CA ASN A 20 1.75 -7.31 6.14
C ASN A 20 0.82 -8.40 6.69
N GLU A 21 0.98 -9.63 6.18
CA GLU A 21 0.17 -10.80 6.56
C GLU A 21 -1.34 -10.57 6.38
N GLN A 22 -1.74 -9.59 5.55
CA GLN A 22 -3.13 -9.29 5.26
C GLN A 22 -3.54 -9.85 3.90
N LYS A 23 -4.72 -10.46 3.86
CA LYS A 23 -5.38 -10.93 2.64
C LYS A 23 -6.58 -10.06 2.32
N TYR A 24 -6.66 -9.66 1.06
CA TYR A 24 -7.80 -8.97 0.51
C TYR A 24 -8.40 -9.76 -0.64
N THR A 25 -9.71 -9.66 -0.82
CA THR A 25 -10.39 -10.20 -1.99
C THR A 25 -10.92 -9.07 -2.85
N VAL A 26 -10.77 -9.23 -4.15
CA VAL A 26 -11.45 -8.44 -5.15
C VAL A 26 -12.68 -9.23 -5.58
N ASP A 27 -13.88 -8.70 -5.31
CA ASP A 27 -15.12 -9.36 -5.71
C ASP A 27 -15.39 -9.18 -7.21
N TYR A 28 -16.10 -10.12 -7.83
CA TYR A 28 -16.24 -10.23 -9.28
C TYR A 28 -16.85 -9.01 -9.98
N PHE A 29 -17.62 -8.18 -9.26
CA PHE A 29 -18.26 -6.98 -9.80
C PHE A 29 -17.32 -5.78 -9.86
N GLN A 30 -16.12 -5.90 -9.30
CA GLN A 30 -15.09 -4.87 -9.39
C GLN A 30 -14.51 -4.81 -10.80
N ARG A 31 -13.99 -3.63 -11.16
CA ARG A 31 -13.39 -3.42 -12.48
C ARG A 31 -12.03 -4.08 -12.57
N GLU A 32 -11.66 -4.46 -13.78
CA GLU A 32 -10.32 -4.95 -14.09
C GLU A 32 -9.26 -3.88 -13.81
N TYR A 33 -8.01 -4.33 -13.64
CA TYR A 33 -6.89 -3.41 -13.47
C TYR A 33 -6.66 -2.59 -14.74
N SER A 34 -6.67 -1.25 -14.60
CA SER A 34 -6.65 -0.32 -15.74
C SER A 34 -5.64 0.83 -15.57
N TRP A 35 -4.88 0.86 -14.47
CA TRP A 35 -3.81 1.84 -14.29
C TRP A 35 -2.66 1.51 -15.25
N GLY A 36 -2.50 2.35 -16.27
CA GLY A 36 -1.35 2.34 -17.17
C GLY A 36 -0.17 3.17 -16.67
N GLU A 37 0.85 3.27 -17.51
CA GLU A 37 2.14 3.93 -17.28
C GLU A 37 2.03 5.28 -16.57
N LYS A 38 1.24 6.21 -17.12
CA LYS A 38 1.06 7.55 -16.53
C LYS A 38 0.67 7.52 -15.05
N HIS A 39 -0.22 6.63 -14.64
CA HIS A 39 -0.67 6.55 -13.24
C HIS A 39 0.45 6.01 -12.32
N ILE A 40 1.29 5.12 -12.85
CA ILE A 40 2.43 4.56 -12.12
C ILE A 40 3.54 5.60 -12.00
N GLU A 41 3.80 6.35 -13.07
CA GLU A 41 4.73 7.50 -13.03
C GLU A 41 4.31 8.53 -12.00
N GLU A 42 3.03 8.90 -11.97
CA GLU A 42 2.47 9.81 -10.96
C GLU A 42 2.66 9.25 -9.54
N LEU A 43 2.32 7.99 -9.29
CA LEU A 43 2.50 7.34 -7.99
C LEU A 43 3.97 7.37 -7.54
N VAL A 44 4.90 6.98 -8.41
CA VAL A 44 6.34 6.94 -8.08
C VAL A 44 6.89 8.34 -7.87
N THR A 45 6.48 9.31 -8.70
CA THR A 45 6.88 10.71 -8.58
C THR A 45 6.44 11.30 -7.25
N ASP A 46 5.20 11.04 -6.84
CA ASP A 46 4.66 11.54 -5.58
C ASP A 46 5.38 10.95 -4.36
N LEU A 47 5.59 9.62 -4.34
CA LEU A 47 6.33 8.96 -3.27
C LEU A 47 7.77 9.46 -3.16
N THR A 48 8.43 9.61 -4.32
CA THR A 48 9.81 10.10 -4.40
C THR A 48 9.91 11.55 -3.93
N SER A 49 8.98 12.39 -4.37
CA SER A 49 8.97 13.82 -4.00
C SER A 49 8.74 14.00 -2.51
N ALA A 50 7.81 13.23 -1.91
CA ALA A 50 7.58 13.25 -0.48
C ALA A 50 8.84 12.85 0.32
N PHE A 51 9.56 11.82 -0.13
CA PHE A 51 10.82 11.42 0.49
C PHE A 51 11.93 12.47 0.33
N LEU A 52 12.12 13.00 -0.88
CA LEU A 52 13.20 13.95 -1.19
C LEU A 52 12.99 15.33 -0.56
N ASN A 53 11.77 15.71 -0.20
CA ASN A 53 11.50 16.95 0.53
C ASN A 53 12.07 16.94 1.95
N GLU A 54 12.24 15.75 2.55
CA GLU A 54 12.75 15.58 3.91
C GLU A 54 14.21 15.09 3.93
N TYR A 55 14.62 14.33 2.90
CA TYR A 55 15.96 13.75 2.83
C TYR A 55 17.06 14.81 2.64
N ALA A 56 18.06 14.78 3.51
CA ALA A 56 19.33 15.48 3.35
C ALA A 56 20.48 14.49 3.05
N PRO A 57 21.47 14.86 2.21
CA PRO A 57 22.65 14.03 1.99
C PRO A 57 23.36 13.67 3.29
N GLY A 58 23.53 12.38 3.53
CA GLY A 58 24.14 11.85 4.76
C GLY A 58 23.15 11.32 5.78
N ASP A 59 21.85 11.51 5.57
CA ASP A 59 20.83 10.88 6.39
C ASP A 59 20.92 9.36 6.31
N LYS A 60 20.93 8.74 7.49
CA LYS A 60 20.82 7.30 7.64
C LYS A 60 19.38 6.87 7.43
N ARG A 61 19.22 5.63 6.99
CA ARG A 61 17.91 5.02 6.76
C ARG A 61 16.95 5.13 7.97
N GLU A 62 17.47 4.93 9.18
CA GLU A 62 16.70 5.02 10.43
C GLU A 62 16.05 6.38 10.63
N GLN A 63 16.64 7.45 10.08
CA GLN A 63 16.07 8.80 10.17
C GLN A 63 14.78 8.94 9.35
N GLY A 64 14.59 8.09 8.33
CA GLY A 64 13.39 8.09 7.50
C GLY A 64 12.11 7.81 8.27
N GLU A 65 12.16 7.17 9.44
CA GLU A 65 11.00 7.00 10.32
C GLU A 65 10.44 8.33 10.87
N ASN A 66 11.27 9.39 10.86
CA ASN A 66 10.88 10.72 11.30
C ASN A 66 10.39 11.62 10.14
N TYR A 67 10.39 11.12 8.90
CA TYR A 67 9.96 11.89 7.74
C TYR A 67 8.44 11.99 7.70
N ASN A 68 7.94 13.04 7.06
CA ASN A 68 6.51 13.21 6.86
C ASN A 68 5.95 12.07 5.99
N ASN A 69 4.79 11.53 6.40
CA ASN A 69 4.11 10.50 5.65
C ASN A 69 3.45 11.08 4.39
N TYR A 70 3.56 10.39 3.26
CA TYR A 70 2.75 10.68 2.08
C TYR A 70 1.36 10.04 2.20
N TYR A 71 0.32 10.85 1.96
CA TYR A 71 -1.06 10.37 2.02
C TYR A 71 -1.48 9.69 0.71
N LEU A 72 -1.52 8.37 0.73
CA LEU A 72 -1.95 7.53 -0.40
C LEU A 72 -3.48 7.49 -0.59
N GLY A 73 -4.26 8.43 -0.04
CA GLY A 73 -5.72 8.39 -0.13
C GLY A 73 -6.39 7.27 0.68
N PRO A 74 -7.73 7.28 0.79
CA PRO A 74 -8.45 6.22 1.49
C PRO A 74 -8.56 4.97 0.61
N PHE A 75 -8.77 3.82 1.26
CA PHE A 75 -9.27 2.60 0.64
C PHE A 75 -10.42 2.08 1.49
N VAL A 76 -11.42 1.48 0.86
CA VAL A 76 -12.64 1.03 1.55
C VAL A 76 -12.67 -0.48 1.51
N VAL A 77 -12.84 -1.08 2.69
CA VAL A 77 -12.93 -2.53 2.82
C VAL A 77 -14.22 -2.91 3.54
N SER A 78 -14.86 -3.97 3.05
CA SER A 78 -15.93 -4.65 3.75
C SER A 78 -15.36 -5.89 4.42
N SER A 79 -15.62 -6.03 5.73
CA SER A 79 -15.25 -7.24 6.47
C SER A 79 -16.50 -8.02 6.82
N LYS A 80 -16.64 -9.22 6.22
CA LYS A 80 -17.76 -10.12 6.47
C LYS A 80 -17.22 -11.56 6.52
N ASP A 81 -17.63 -12.32 7.53
CA ASP A 81 -17.27 -13.73 7.71
C ASP A 81 -15.74 -14.00 7.63
N GLY A 82 -14.93 -13.08 8.18
CA GLY A 82 -13.46 -13.16 8.16
C GLY A 82 -12.82 -12.80 6.82
N LYS A 83 -13.62 -12.60 5.76
CA LYS A 83 -13.17 -12.13 4.45
C LYS A 83 -13.12 -10.60 4.43
N ARG A 84 -12.05 -10.04 3.88
CA ARG A 84 -11.90 -8.60 3.63
C ARG A 84 -11.98 -8.32 2.14
N SER A 85 -13.12 -7.81 1.68
CA SER A 85 -13.33 -7.43 0.29
C SER A 85 -12.99 -5.96 0.07
N ILE A 86 -12.20 -5.66 -0.94
CA ILE A 86 -11.92 -4.28 -1.35
C ILE A 86 -13.15 -3.75 -2.11
N ILE A 87 -13.68 -2.62 -1.64
CA ILE A 87 -14.82 -1.91 -2.24
C ILE A 87 -14.32 -0.72 -3.07
N ASP A 88 -13.31 -0.01 -2.58
CA ASP A 88 -12.65 1.11 -3.27
C ASP A 88 -11.15 1.13 -2.93
N GLY A 89 -10.33 1.70 -3.82
CA GLY A 89 -8.87 1.74 -3.70
C GLY A 89 -8.15 0.53 -4.30
N GLN A 90 -8.84 -0.36 -5.02
CA GLN A 90 -8.27 -1.57 -5.62
C GLN A 90 -7.05 -1.28 -6.49
N GLN A 91 -7.16 -0.36 -7.47
CA GLN A 91 -6.06 -0.11 -8.41
C GLN A 91 -4.80 0.35 -7.68
N ARG A 92 -4.97 1.23 -6.68
CA ARG A 92 -3.85 1.73 -5.89
C ARG A 92 -3.18 0.63 -5.07
N LEU A 93 -3.96 -0.21 -4.39
CA LEU A 93 -3.40 -1.34 -3.64
C LEU A 93 -2.69 -2.32 -4.56
N THR A 94 -3.28 -2.66 -5.71
CA THR A 94 -2.65 -3.53 -6.72
C THR A 94 -1.33 -2.93 -7.22
N SER A 95 -1.31 -1.64 -7.57
CA SER A 95 -0.09 -0.98 -8.04
C SER A 95 1.01 -0.92 -6.96
N LEU A 96 0.65 -0.70 -5.70
CA LEU A 96 1.59 -0.75 -4.58
C LEU A 96 2.16 -2.16 -4.38
N THR A 97 1.33 -3.22 -4.49
CA THR A 97 1.80 -4.60 -4.43
C THR A 97 2.75 -4.92 -5.58
N LEU A 98 2.45 -4.49 -6.81
CA LEU A 98 3.34 -4.64 -7.97
C LEU A 98 4.66 -3.89 -7.76
N PHE A 99 4.60 -2.69 -7.20
CA PHE A 99 5.79 -1.91 -6.87
C PHE A 99 6.65 -2.62 -5.81
N LEU A 100 6.05 -3.20 -4.76
CA LEU A 100 6.76 -4.00 -3.77
C LEU A 100 7.39 -5.27 -4.39
N ILE A 101 6.71 -5.94 -5.32
CA ILE A 101 7.28 -7.07 -6.07
C ILE A 101 8.52 -6.63 -6.87
N TYR A 102 8.43 -5.49 -7.54
CA TYR A 102 9.57 -4.91 -8.25
C TYR A 102 10.75 -4.64 -7.30
N LEU A 103 10.50 -3.95 -6.18
CA LEU A 103 11.52 -3.68 -5.17
C LEU A 103 12.11 -4.97 -4.56
N HIS A 104 11.28 -6.01 -4.36
CA HIS A 104 11.71 -7.30 -3.86
C HIS A 104 12.68 -8.00 -4.82
N ASN A 105 12.50 -7.84 -6.13
CA ASN A 105 13.44 -8.36 -7.11
C ASN A 105 14.68 -7.48 -7.22
N LEU A 106 14.51 -6.16 -7.22
CA LEU A 106 15.62 -5.20 -7.30
C LEU A 106 16.61 -5.34 -6.14
N GLN A 107 16.13 -5.57 -4.91
CA GLN A 107 17.03 -5.75 -3.76
C GLN A 107 17.96 -6.96 -3.90
N LYS A 108 17.57 -8.00 -4.67
CA LYS A 108 18.42 -9.18 -4.94
C LYS A 108 19.61 -8.82 -5.81
N GLU A 109 19.45 -7.83 -6.69
CA GLU A 109 20.51 -7.32 -7.57
C GLU A 109 21.44 -6.35 -6.85
N LEU A 110 20.92 -5.63 -5.85
CA LEU A 110 21.63 -4.59 -5.10
C LEU A 110 22.22 -5.08 -3.75
N GLU A 111 22.15 -6.39 -3.47
CA GLU A 111 22.61 -7.02 -2.22
C GLU A 111 21.92 -6.49 -0.93
N TYR A 112 20.74 -5.86 -1.06
CA TYR A 112 19.91 -5.49 0.08
C TYR A 112 19.06 -6.70 0.56
N LYS A 113 18.72 -6.73 1.86
CA LYS A 113 17.96 -7.82 2.50
C LYS A 113 16.86 -7.30 3.40
N GLU A 114 15.86 -6.69 2.78
CA GLU A 114 14.64 -6.22 3.43
C GLU A 114 13.54 -7.26 3.35
N LYS A 115 12.97 -7.57 4.52
CA LYS A 115 11.89 -8.55 4.66
C LYS A 115 10.54 -7.94 4.27
N ILE A 116 10.30 -7.81 2.97
CA ILE A 116 9.05 -7.27 2.41
C ILE A 116 8.13 -8.37 1.85
N GLU A 117 8.58 -9.62 1.83
CA GLU A 117 7.83 -10.78 1.36
C GLU A 117 6.46 -10.95 2.04
N PRO A 118 6.31 -10.74 3.37
CA PRO A 118 5.00 -10.85 4.03
C PRO A 118 3.98 -9.80 3.59
N MET A 119 4.42 -8.72 2.94
CA MET A 119 3.54 -7.69 2.35
C MET A 119 3.13 -8.04 0.90
N ILE A 120 3.75 -9.06 0.30
CA ILE A 120 3.56 -9.45 -1.10
C ILE A 120 2.82 -10.79 -1.22
N PHE A 121 3.25 -11.78 -0.45
CA PHE A 121 2.84 -13.19 -0.60
C PHE A 121 1.93 -13.69 0.52
N SER A 122 1.28 -12.77 1.24
CA SER A 122 0.41 -13.05 2.38
C SER A 122 -0.71 -14.02 2.04
#